data_AF-A0AAD7LZX9-F1
#
_entry.id   AF-A0AAD7LZX9-F1
#
_cell.length_a   1.000
_cell.length_b   1.000
_cell.length_c   1.000
_cell.angle_alpha   90.00
_cell.angle_beta   90.00
_cell.angle_gamma   90.00
#
_symmetry.space_group_name_H-M   'P 1'
#
loop_
_entity.id
_entity.type
_entity.pdbx_description
1 polymer ?
#
loop_
_entity_poly.entity_id
_entity_poly.type
_entity_poly.pdbx_seq_one_letter_code
_entity_poly.pdbx_strand_id
1 'polypeptide(L)' 'MGDVDPVFIQAPEHRPKPSVILAERIPLIDLSPVNYHEDDRVSDPDAIKGLVEEIDRICKEWGFFQVINRRVPFG' A
#
# COMPACT_ATOMS: atom_id res chain seq x y z
N MET A 1 -22.73 -24.55 10.57
CA MET A 1 -22.40 -23.13 10.30
C MET A 1 -23.53 -22.34 10.94
N GLY A 2 -23.26 -21.64 12.05
CA GLY A 2 -24.30 -20.91 12.77
C GLY A 2 -24.84 -19.75 11.94
N ASP A 3 -26.09 -19.37 12.18
CA ASP A 3 -26.66 -18.17 11.56
C ASP A 3 -25.84 -16.93 11.98
N VAL A 4 -25.67 -15.98 11.06
CA VAL A 4 -24.95 -14.74 11.37
C VAL A 4 -25.90 -13.84 12.14
N ASP A 5 -25.50 -13.39 13.33
CA ASP A 5 -26.33 -12.49 14.13
C ASP A 5 -26.71 -11.24 13.31
N PRO A 6 -28.00 -10.86 13.24
CA PRO A 6 -28.48 -9.69 12.49
C PRO A 6 -27.72 -8.40 12.76
N VAL A 7 -27.11 -8.22 13.94
CA VAL A 7 -26.30 -7.03 14.26
C VAL A 7 -25.05 -6.89 13.39
N PHE A 8 -24.58 -7.99 12.79
CA PHE A 8 -23.45 -7.98 11.84
C PHE A 8 -23.89 -7.86 10.38
N ILE A 9 -25.20 -7.92 10.08
CA ILE A 9 -25.73 -7.80 8.73
C ILE A 9 -25.89 -6.31 8.39
N GLN A 10 -25.06 -5.83 7.46
CA GLN A 10 -25.13 -4.44 7.01
C GLN A 10 -26.46 -4.12 6.30
N ALA A 11 -26.92 -2.88 6.45
CA ALA A 11 -28.05 -2.33 5.71
C ALA A 11 -27.80 -2.42 4.19
N PRO A 12 -28.83 -2.64 3.34
CA PRO A 12 -28.66 -2.85 1.90
C PRO A 12 -27.77 -1.83 1.18
N GLU A 13 -27.81 -0.57 1.60
CA GLU A 13 -27.03 0.55 1.08
C GLU A 13 -25.52 0.48 1.36
N HIS A 14 -25.10 -0.24 2.40
CA HIS A 14 -23.70 -0.43 2.77
C HIS A 14 -23.13 -1.75 2.23
N ARG A 15 -23.99 -2.63 1.70
CA ARG A 15 -23.54 -3.91 1.18
C ARG A 15 -22.68 -3.67 -0.06
N PRO A 16 -21.51 -4.31 -0.15
CA PRO A 16 -20.68 -4.22 -1.34
C PRO A 16 -21.49 -4.73 -2.55
N LYS A 17 -21.54 -3.93 -3.61
CA LYS A 17 -22.00 -4.40 -4.92
C LYS A 17 -20.84 -5.19 -5.52
N PRO A 18 -20.94 -6.53 -5.69
CA PRO A 18 -19.86 -7.29 -6.29
C PRO A 18 -19.75 -6.91 -7.77
N SER A 19 -18.94 -5.90 -8.07
CA SER A 19 -18.33 -5.77 -9.40
C SER A 19 -17.11 -6.67 -9.41
N VAL A 20 -17.06 -7.60 -10.37
CA VAL A 20 -15.81 -8.30 -10.68
C VAL A 20 -14.93 -7.29 -11.39
N ILE A 21 -14.24 -6.46 -10.61
CA ILE A 21 -13.19 -5.59 -11.14
C ILE A 21 -12.03 -6.54 -11.45
N LEU A 22 -11.65 -6.66 -12.72
CA LEU A 22 -10.36 -7.23 -13.10
C LEU A 22 -9.30 -6.35 -12.42
N ALA A 23 -8.82 -6.78 -11.26
CA ALA A 23 -7.92 -5.96 -10.47
C ALA A 23 -6.61 -5.81 -11.22
N GLU A 24 -6.36 -4.61 -11.74
CA GLU A 24 -4.99 -4.16 -11.95
C GLU A 24 -4.28 -4.30 -10.59
N ARG A 25 -3.09 -4.91 -10.58
CA ARG A 25 -2.38 -5.19 -9.33
C ARG A 25 -2.15 -3.87 -8.61
N ILE A 26 -2.53 -3.80 -7.33
CA ILE A 26 -2.26 -2.65 -6.47
C ILE A 26 -0.76 -2.33 -6.56
N PRO A 27 -0.38 -1.06 -6.81
CA PRO A 27 1.02 -0.66 -6.92
C PRO A 27 1.84 -1.08 -5.71
N LEU A 28 3.10 -1.46 -5.94
CA LEU A 28 4.04 -1.90 -4.92
C LEU A 28 5.28 -1.00 -4.96
N ILE A 29 5.59 -0.35 -3.84
CA ILE A 29 6.72 0.57 -3.72
C ILE A 29 7.82 -0.06 -2.85
N ASP A 30 9.07 -0.01 -3.31
CA ASP A 30 10.24 -0.44 -2.57
C ASP A 30 10.88 0.73 -1.81
N LEU A 31 10.91 0.65 -0.47
CA LEU A 31 11.49 1.69 0.39
C LEU A 31 12.99 1.53 0.65
N SER A 32 13.66 0.58 0.00
CA SER A 32 15.11 0.39 0.13
C SER A 32 15.96 1.66 -0.06
N PRO A 33 15.64 2.59 -1.00
CA PRO A 33 16.44 3.81 -1.17
C PRO A 33 16.52 4.72 0.06
N VAL A 34 15.57 4.61 0.99
CA VAL A 34 15.53 5.38 2.25
C VAL A 34 15.86 4.52 3.47
N ASN A 35 16.34 3.30 3.26
CA ASN A 35 16.80 2.42 4.33
C ASN A 35 18.27 2.67 4.65
N TYR A 36 18.54 3.67 5.49
CA TYR A 36 19.90 4.00 5.94
C TYR A 36 20.40 3.02 7.02
N HIS A 37 21.55 2.36 6.84
CA HIS A 37 22.28 1.82 7.99
C HIS A 37 23.04 2.95 8.70
N GLU A 38 23.24 2.84 10.02
CA GLU A 38 24.00 3.83 10.80
C GLU A 38 25.45 4.01 10.29
N ASP A 39 25.97 3.03 9.54
CA ASP A 39 27.28 3.04 8.88
C ASP A 39 27.24 3.49 7.40
N ASP A 40 26.09 3.46 6.74
CA ASP A 40 25.95 3.77 5.30
C ASP A 40 25.63 5.25 5.10
N ARG A 41 26.67 6.09 5.16
CA ARG A 41 26.54 7.56 5.08
C ARG A 41 26.26 8.12 3.68
N VAL A 42 25.97 7.29 2.68
CA VAL A 42 25.72 7.77 1.31
C VAL A 42 24.44 7.14 0.77
N SER A 43 23.34 7.88 0.88
CA SER A 43 22.20 7.62 0.00
C SER A 43 22.46 8.24 -1.35
N ASP A 44 22.16 7.47 -2.40
CA ASP A 44 22.07 7.98 -3.75
C ASP A 44 20.91 8.99 -3.85
N PRO A 45 21.19 10.29 -4.01
CA PRO A 45 20.15 11.32 -4.07
C PRO A 45 19.20 11.12 -5.25
N ASP A 46 19.69 10.56 -6.36
CA ASP A 46 18.89 10.29 -7.54
C ASP A 46 17.92 9.13 -7.29
N ALA A 47 18.34 8.10 -6.55
CA ALA A 47 17.46 7.01 -6.12
C ALA A 47 16.34 7.49 -5.19
N ILE A 48 16.64 8.38 -4.24
CA ILE A 48 15.62 8.98 -3.36
C ILE A 48 14.65 9.84 -4.18
N LYS A 49 15.17 10.66 -5.10
CA LYS A 49 14.34 11.50 -5.96
C LYS A 49 13.39 10.65 -6.81
N GLY A 50 13.88 9.57 -7.41
CA GLY A 50 13.05 8.64 -8.19
C GLY A 50 11.95 8.00 -7.35
N LEU A 51 12.25 7.59 -6.11
CA LEU A 51 11.25 7.06 -5.18
C LEU A 51 10.15 8.09 -4.85
N VAL A 52 10.52 9.36 -4.62
CA VAL A 52 9.56 10.43 -4.34
C VAL A 52 8.66 10.71 -5.54
N GLU A 53 9.22 10.74 -6.75
CA GLU A 53 8.45 10.92 -7.99
C GLU A 53 7.47 9.75 -8.22
N GLU A 54 7.88 8.52 -7.90
CA GLU A 54 7.01 7.34 -7.99
C GLU A 54 5.84 7.42 -6.98
N ILE A 55 6.11 7.79 -5.73
CA ILE A 55 5.08 7.98 -4.70
C ILE A 55 4.09 9.08 -5.12
N ASP A 56 4.57 10.21 -5.63
CA ASP A 56 3.72 11.32 -6.08
C ASP A 56 2.76 10.88 -7.20
N ARG A 57 3.28 10.16 -8.21
CA ARG A 57 2.47 9.61 -9.30
C ARG A 57 1.40 8.64 -8.79
N ILE A 58 1.79 7.68 -7.96
CA ILE A 58 0.88 6.65 -7.44
C ILE A 58 -0.21 7.27 -6.55
N CYS A 59 0.14 8.26 -5.72
CA CYS A 59 -0.85 9.00 -4.92
C CYS A 59 -1.90 9.70 -5.80
N LYS A 60 -1.50 10.28 -6.95
CA LYS A 60 -2.40 10.97 -7.87
C LYS A 60 -3.29 10.03 -8.69
N GLU A 61 -2.73 8.90 -9.14
CA GLU A 61 -3.42 7.96 -10.02
C GLU A 61 -4.27 6.93 -9.25
N TRP A 62 -3.76 6.43 -8.11
CA TRP A 62 -4.37 5.33 -7.37
C TRP A 62 -4.94 5.76 -6.01
N GLY A 63 -4.24 6.63 -5.29
CA GLY A 63 -4.57 6.97 -3.89
C GLY A 63 -4.35 5.82 -2.89
N PHE A 64 -3.87 4.65 -3.35
CA PHE A 64 -3.57 3.48 -2.53
C PHE A 64 -2.42 2.65 -3.12
N PHE A 65 -1.54 2.13 -2.28
CA PHE A 65 -0.41 1.29 -2.67
C PHE A 65 0.10 0.43 -1.51
N GLN A 66 0.88 -0.59 -1.84
CA GLN A 66 1.60 -1.43 -0.89
C GLN A 66 3.07 -1.00 -0.83
N VAL A 67 3.74 -1.25 0.30
CA VAL A 67 5.18 -0.99 0.47
C VAL A 67 5.93 -2.22 0.96
N ILE A 68 7.17 -2.41 0.49
CA ILE A 68 8.11 -3.42 0.99
C ILE A 68 9.36 -2.77 1.55
N ASN A 69 10.20 -3.56 2.24
CA ASN A 69 11.43 -3.10 2.87
C ASN A 69 11.20 -1.93 3.84
N ARG A 70 10.07 -1.93 4.55
CA ARG A 70 9.60 -0.83 5.40
C ARG A 70 10.32 -0.64 6.75
N ARG A 71 11.40 -1.37 7.03
CA ARG A 71 12.16 -1.40 8.31
C ARG A 71 11.36 -1.55 9.62
N VAL A 72 10.06 -1.79 9.53
CA VAL A 72 9.25 -2.22 10.67
C VAL A 72 9.46 -3.72 10.84
N PRO A 73 9.81 -4.20 12.06
CA PRO A 73 9.94 -5.61 12.34
C PRO A 73 8.68 -6.38 11.96
N PHE A 74 8.85 -7.60 11.45
CA PHE A 74 7.74 -8.55 11.35
C PHE A 74 7.45 -9.05 12.77
N GLY A 75 6.30 -8.65 13.31
CA GLY A 75 5.84 -9.06 14.64
C GLY A 75 5.39 -10.51 14.71
#